data_AF-A0A946FXD6-F1
#
_entry.id   AF-A0A946FXD6-F1
#
_cell.length_a   1.000
_cell.length_b   1.000
_cell.length_c   1.000
_cell.angle_alpha   90.00
_cell.angle_beta   90.00
_cell.angle_gamma   90.00
#
_symmetry.space_group_name_H-M   'P 1'
#
loop_
_entity.id
_entity.type
_entity.pdbx_description
1 polymer ?
#
loop_
_entity_poly.entity_id
_entity_poly.type
_entity_poly.pdbx_seq_one_letter_code
_entity_poly.pdbx_strand_id
1 'polypeptide(L)'
;MVNRSNLIGQTDTGRLSALGSVTQRDYNYIKSILNDEEMLRYFAEPSLSDNNEKIDWYTQVEGRAKSFNDLNRQEANRTTEELNKLMLKLAEKAKATNNTHDHQTIMNLTKLPDTDSIKLVGDQVTIINWSYQLHKSQNQKQQTGGFAGLVSPPDIPQPIINEELEVTNGTETIQAPASPPDLNATGPEPQPDKPVADPEPDTVDKQTEAPVSRGVLYNKWFWLVVFLCLLVFNLLMMKDACGIRNIPFLYFC
;
A
#
# COMPACT_ATOMS: atom_id res chain seq x y z
N MET A 1 -12.41 -13.41 31.32
CA MET A 1 -13.39 -12.68 30.48
C MET A 1 -13.06 -12.99 29.04
N VAL A 2 -14.03 -13.39 28.22
CA VAL A 2 -13.82 -13.56 26.77
C VAL A 2 -13.62 -12.16 26.21
N ASN A 3 -12.42 -11.88 25.72
CA ASN A 3 -12.07 -10.61 25.09
C ASN A 3 -12.88 -10.50 23.79
N ARG A 4 -14.06 -9.86 23.84
CA ARG A 4 -14.94 -9.73 22.68
C ARG A 4 -14.53 -8.47 21.95
N SER A 5 -14.13 -8.62 20.68
CA SER A 5 -13.90 -7.51 19.79
C SER A 5 -15.18 -6.69 19.60
N ASN A 6 -15.08 -5.38 19.78
CA ASN A 6 -16.15 -4.41 19.65
C ASN A 6 -16.14 -3.84 18.23
N LEU A 7 -17.27 -3.94 17.50
CA LEU A 7 -17.43 -3.36 16.16
C LEU A 7 -17.66 -1.84 16.30
N ILE A 8 -16.78 -1.04 15.71
CA ILE A 8 -16.79 0.42 15.86
C ILE A 8 -16.99 1.19 14.54
N GLY A 9 -17.01 0.48 13.42
CA GLY A 9 -17.27 1.08 12.12
C GLY A 9 -17.36 0.02 11.03
N GLN A 10 -18.00 0.41 9.93
CA GLN A 10 -18.03 -0.34 8.69
C GLN A 10 -17.72 0.62 7.55
N THR A 11 -16.95 0.21 6.55
CA THR A 11 -16.60 1.06 5.40
C THR A 11 -16.71 0.29 4.11
N ASP A 12 -17.38 0.87 3.11
CA ASP A 12 -17.49 0.29 1.77
C ASP A 12 -16.14 0.37 1.04
N THR A 13 -15.65 -0.76 0.54
CA THR A 13 -14.34 -0.84 -0.14
C THR A 13 -14.32 -0.04 -1.44
N GLY A 14 -15.47 0.12 -2.11
CA GLY A 14 -15.59 0.95 -3.32
C GLY A 14 -15.31 2.44 -3.12
N ARG A 15 -15.23 2.91 -1.86
CA ARG A 15 -14.88 4.29 -1.50
C ARG A 15 -13.42 4.47 -1.13
N LEU A 16 -12.63 3.40 -1.15
CA LEU A 16 -11.27 3.37 -0.64
C LEU A 16 -10.25 3.16 -1.76
N SER A 17 -9.19 3.95 -1.69
CA SER A 17 -7.94 3.76 -2.44
C SER A 17 -6.88 3.24 -1.49
N ALA A 18 -6.22 2.14 -1.83
CA ALA A 18 -5.22 1.52 -0.96
C ALA A 18 -3.94 2.37 -0.82
N LEU A 19 -3.41 2.47 0.41
CA LEU A 19 -2.09 3.01 0.68
C LEU A 19 -1.04 1.89 0.70
N GLY A 20 -0.24 1.79 -0.36
CA GLY A 20 0.82 0.79 -0.47
C GLY A 20 0.31 -0.60 -0.87
N SER A 21 1.16 -1.61 -0.72
CA SER A 21 0.88 -3.01 -1.09
C SER A 21 0.02 -3.75 -0.05
N VAL A 22 -0.48 -4.94 -0.39
CA VAL A 22 -1.33 -5.76 0.50
C VAL A 22 -0.63 -6.03 1.84
N THR A 23 0.65 -6.39 1.81
CA THR A 23 1.44 -6.63 3.03
C THR A 23 1.49 -5.41 3.94
N GLN A 24 1.67 -4.20 3.37
CA GLN A 24 1.73 -2.96 4.15
C GLN A 24 0.39 -2.58 4.79
N ARG A 25 -0.71 -3.20 4.34
CA ARG A 25 -2.05 -3.02 4.90
C ARG A 25 -2.46 -4.19 5.80
N ASP A 26 -1.63 -5.21 5.93
CA ASP A 26 -1.91 -6.35 6.80
C ASP A 26 -1.73 -5.95 8.27
N TYR A 27 -2.77 -6.19 9.06
CA TYR A 27 -2.78 -5.79 10.46
C TYR A 27 -1.75 -6.57 11.30
N ASN A 28 -1.47 -7.83 10.98
CA ASN A 28 -0.46 -8.62 11.69
C ASN A 28 0.96 -8.16 11.36
N TYR A 29 1.20 -7.80 10.11
CA TYR A 29 2.45 -7.17 9.72
C TYR A 29 2.66 -5.84 10.45
N ILE A 30 1.63 -4.99 10.55
CA ILE A 30 1.71 -3.75 11.33
C ILE A 30 1.98 -4.00 12.81
N LYS A 31 1.32 -4.99 13.42
CA LYS A 31 1.64 -5.44 14.79
C LYS A 31 3.12 -5.79 14.93
N SER A 32 3.68 -6.51 13.95
CA SER A 32 5.08 -6.93 13.97
C SER A 32 6.08 -5.77 13.85
N ILE A 33 5.85 -4.82 12.95
CA ILE A 33 6.79 -3.70 12.72
C ILE A 33 6.65 -2.61 13.78
N LEU A 34 5.44 -2.38 14.31
CA LEU A 34 5.22 -1.45 15.41
C LEU A 34 5.79 -2.02 16.72
N ASN A 35 5.50 -3.30 17.01
CA ASN A 35 5.92 -3.99 18.24
C ASN A 35 5.77 -3.11 19.50
N ASP A 36 4.65 -2.38 19.55
CA ASP A 36 4.34 -1.41 20.59
C ASP A 36 2.83 -1.43 20.82
N GLU A 37 2.43 -2.07 21.92
CA GLU A 37 1.04 -2.22 22.32
C GLU A 37 0.34 -0.89 22.62
N GLU A 38 1.08 0.17 22.98
CA GLU A 38 0.50 1.50 23.18
C GLU A 38 0.12 2.13 21.84
N MET A 39 1.00 2.04 20.83
CA MET A 39 0.71 2.54 19.48
C MET A 39 -0.38 1.71 18.79
N LEU A 40 -0.40 0.39 18.99
CA LEU A 40 -1.36 -0.50 18.34
C LEU A 40 -2.80 -0.26 18.79
N ARG A 41 -3.02 0.23 20.02
CA ARG A 41 -4.37 0.58 20.53
C ARG A 41 -5.07 1.66 19.72
N TYR A 42 -4.33 2.45 18.94
CA TYR A 42 -4.92 3.45 18.07
C TYR A 42 -5.46 2.88 16.77
N PHE A 43 -5.14 1.65 16.39
CA PHE A 43 -5.53 1.09 15.08
C PHE A 43 -6.54 -0.02 15.24
N ALA A 44 -7.73 0.18 14.67
CA ALA A 44 -8.75 -0.85 14.62
C ALA A 44 -8.31 -2.03 13.75
N GLU A 45 -8.67 -3.24 14.16
CA GLU A 45 -8.46 -4.47 13.41
C GLU A 45 -9.49 -4.56 12.27
N PRO A 46 -9.05 -4.64 11.00
CA PRO A 46 -9.94 -4.81 9.86
C PRO A 46 -10.39 -6.26 9.71
N SER A 47 -11.65 -6.46 9.35
CA SER A 47 -12.21 -7.73 8.91
C SER A 47 -12.99 -7.49 7.62
N LEU A 48 -12.58 -8.16 6.53
CA LEU A 48 -13.31 -8.08 5.27
C LEU A 48 -14.60 -8.91 5.37
N SER A 49 -15.69 -8.37 4.82
CA SER A 49 -16.92 -9.15 4.62
C SER A 49 -16.69 -10.30 3.63
N ASP A 50 -17.52 -11.33 3.66
CA ASP A 50 -17.38 -12.53 2.81
C ASP A 50 -17.30 -12.21 1.30
N ASN A 51 -17.89 -11.10 0.86
CA ASN A 51 -17.88 -10.63 -0.52
C ASN A 51 -16.85 -9.52 -0.82
N ASN A 52 -16.01 -9.15 0.14
CA ASN A 52 -15.01 -8.06 0.05
C ASN A 52 -15.59 -6.67 -0.30
N GLU A 53 -16.90 -6.46 -0.18
CA GLU A 53 -17.53 -5.16 -0.43
C GLU A 53 -17.35 -4.18 0.73
N LYS A 54 -17.12 -4.70 1.93
CA LYS A 54 -17.03 -3.91 3.15
C LYS A 54 -15.88 -4.35 4.04
N ILE A 55 -15.39 -3.41 4.83
CA ILE A 55 -14.47 -3.65 5.93
C ILE A 55 -15.20 -3.32 7.22
N ASP A 56 -15.33 -4.31 8.10
CA ASP A 56 -15.74 -4.15 9.48
C ASP A 56 -14.51 -3.86 10.33
N TRP A 57 -14.61 -2.88 11.21
CA TRP A 57 -13.49 -2.38 12.01
C TRP A 57 -13.74 -2.66 13.49
N TYR A 58 -12.79 -3.38 14.10
CA TYR A 58 -12.92 -3.86 15.47
C TYR A 58 -11.87 -3.27 16.40
N THR A 59 -12.21 -3.16 17.68
CA THR A 59 -11.26 -2.82 18.76
C THR A 59 -11.52 -3.69 19.98
N GLN A 60 -10.52 -3.86 20.85
CA GLN A 60 -10.69 -4.54 22.14
C GLN A 60 -11.22 -3.58 23.22
N VAL A 61 -11.37 -2.30 22.91
CA VAL A 61 -11.88 -1.30 23.85
C VAL A 61 -13.40 -1.40 23.96
N GLU A 62 -13.86 -1.57 25.19
CA GLU A 62 -15.29 -1.56 25.50
C GLU A 62 -15.85 -0.14 25.43
N GLY A 63 -17.10 -0.02 24.97
CA GLY A 63 -17.82 1.25 24.94
C GLY A 63 -18.43 1.54 23.57
N ARG A 64 -19.25 2.60 23.52
CA ARG A 64 -19.85 3.05 22.27
C ARG A 64 -18.88 3.93 21.51
N ALA A 65 -18.67 3.64 20.23
CA ALA A 65 -17.91 4.52 19.34
C ALA A 65 -18.68 5.82 19.07
N LYS A 66 -18.01 6.95 19.25
CA LYS A 66 -18.44 8.27 18.78
C LYS A 66 -17.54 8.70 17.62
N SER A 67 -18.11 9.26 16.56
CA SER A 67 -17.29 9.85 15.49
C SER A 67 -16.69 11.18 15.97
N PHE A 68 -15.53 11.56 15.45
CA PHE A 68 -14.88 12.82 15.81
C PHE A 68 -15.81 14.05 15.65
N ASN A 69 -16.63 14.05 14.59
CA ASN A 69 -17.57 15.13 14.30
C ASN A 69 -18.73 15.23 15.33
N ASP A 70 -18.96 14.17 16.13
CA ASP A 70 -19.99 14.13 17.17
C ASP A 70 -19.43 14.47 18.56
N LEU A 71 -18.13 14.73 18.68
CA LEU A 71 -17.48 15.03 19.95
C LEU A 71 -17.77 16.45 20.40
N ASN A 72 -17.88 16.64 21.72
CA ASN A 72 -17.86 17.99 22.27
C ASN A 72 -16.46 18.62 22.14
N ARG A 73 -16.35 19.93 22.32
CA ARG A 73 -15.08 20.67 22.15
C ARG A 73 -13.93 20.12 22.99
N GLN A 74 -14.20 19.73 24.24
CA GLN A 74 -13.16 19.21 25.13
C GLN A 74 -12.67 17.83 24.69
N GLU A 75 -13.61 16.94 24.32
CA GLU A 75 -13.30 15.61 23.77
C GLU A 75 -12.50 15.73 22.45
N ALA A 76 -12.92 16.63 21.55
CA ALA A 76 -12.25 16.87 20.28
C ALA A 76 -10.81 17.38 20.48
N ASN A 77 -10.61 18.38 21.34
CA ASN A 77 -9.27 18.91 21.63
C ASN A 77 -8.34 17.84 22.19
N ARG A 78 -8.82 17.05 23.18
CA ARG A 78 -8.05 15.94 23.74
C ARG A 78 -7.71 14.90 22.67
N THR A 79 -8.69 14.55 21.83
CA THR A 79 -8.49 13.59 20.73
C THR A 79 -7.43 14.08 19.75
N THR A 80 -7.47 15.35 19.35
CA THR A 80 -6.46 15.98 18.48
C THR A 80 -5.08 15.98 19.13
N GLU A 81 -4.96 16.28 20.42
CA GLU A 81 -3.69 16.22 21.14
C GLU A 81 -3.09 14.81 21.20
N GLU A 82 -3.92 13.79 21.49
CA GLU A 82 -3.49 12.39 21.50
C GLU A 82 -3.06 11.91 20.11
N LEU A 83 -3.81 12.27 19.06
CA LEU A 83 -3.43 11.97 17.69
C LEU A 83 -2.13 12.65 17.28
N ASN A 84 -1.92 13.92 17.62
CA ASN A 84 -0.66 14.60 17.34
C ASN A 84 0.54 13.90 18.00
N LYS A 85 0.38 13.43 19.25
CA LYS A 85 1.41 12.63 19.93
C LYS A 85 1.68 11.32 19.20
N LEU A 86 0.63 10.62 18.75
CA LEU A 86 0.77 9.40 17.95
C LEU A 86 1.51 9.66 16.64
N MET A 87 1.13 10.70 15.89
CA MET A 87 1.76 11.03 14.61
C MET A 87 3.26 11.31 14.78
N LEU A 88 3.64 12.02 15.84
CA LEU A 88 5.05 12.26 16.17
C LEU A 88 5.78 10.94 16.52
N LYS A 89 5.20 10.10 17.38
CA LYS A 89 5.76 8.77 17.72
C LYS A 89 5.96 7.89 16.49
N LEU A 90 4.98 7.85 15.58
CA LEU A 90 5.08 7.10 14.32
C LEU A 90 6.16 7.66 13.41
N ALA A 91 6.27 8.98 13.27
CA ALA A 91 7.30 9.62 12.47
C ALA A 91 8.71 9.35 13.01
N GLU A 92 8.89 9.38 14.34
CA GLU A 92 10.15 8.99 14.98
C GLU A 92 10.48 7.52 14.75
N LYS A 93 9.50 6.63 14.88
CA LYS A 93 9.69 5.20 14.62
C LYS A 93 10.07 4.93 13.17
N ALA A 94 9.42 5.61 12.22
CA ALA A 94 9.77 5.52 10.80
C ALA A 94 11.22 5.96 10.55
N LYS A 95 11.67 7.06 11.16
CA LYS A 95 13.06 7.54 11.04
C LYS A 95 14.08 6.55 11.61
N ALA A 96 13.74 5.83 12.67
CA ALA A 96 14.60 4.81 13.28
C ALA A 96 14.63 3.48 12.49
N THR A 97 13.81 3.34 11.45
CA THR A 97 13.66 2.10 10.69
C THR A 97 14.55 2.10 9.46
N ASN A 98 15.45 1.12 9.34
CA ASN A 98 16.38 0.99 8.23
C ASN A 98 15.79 0.30 6.98
N ASN A 99 14.74 -0.51 7.17
CA ASN A 99 14.08 -1.19 6.06
C ASN A 99 13.11 -0.23 5.36
N THR A 100 13.31 0.02 4.07
CA THR A 100 12.48 0.94 3.27
C THR A 100 11.00 0.54 3.23
N HIS A 101 10.71 -0.76 3.19
CA HIS A 101 9.33 -1.28 3.18
C HIS A 101 8.63 -1.01 4.52
N ASP A 102 9.31 -1.31 5.65
CA ASP A 102 8.81 -1.03 7.00
C ASP A 102 8.64 0.48 7.20
N HIS A 103 9.64 1.28 6.79
CA HIS A 103 9.61 2.75 6.86
C HIS A 103 8.38 3.30 6.12
N GLN A 104 8.17 2.89 4.87
CA GLN A 104 7.02 3.35 4.07
C GLN A 104 5.69 2.91 4.69
N THR A 105 5.65 1.72 5.31
CA THR A 105 4.46 1.22 6.00
C THR A 105 4.10 2.10 7.20
N ILE A 106 5.08 2.41 8.05
CA ILE A 106 4.87 3.29 9.21
C ILE A 106 4.49 4.71 8.74
N MET A 107 5.12 5.21 7.67
CA MET A 107 4.77 6.51 7.09
C MET A 107 3.37 6.53 6.46
N ASN A 108 2.81 5.40 6.04
CA ASN A 108 1.42 5.36 5.59
C ASN A 108 0.45 5.49 6.77
N LEU A 109 0.80 4.96 7.96
CA LEU A 109 -0.03 5.09 9.17
C LEU A 109 -0.15 6.53 9.67
N THR A 110 0.75 7.43 9.28
CA THR A 110 0.64 8.86 9.62
C THR A 110 -0.34 9.62 8.73
N LYS A 111 -0.84 8.98 7.66
CA LYS A 111 -1.78 9.58 6.71
C LYS A 111 -3.20 9.26 7.13
N LEU A 112 -3.77 10.09 8.00
CA LEU A 112 -5.17 9.94 8.39
C LEU A 112 -6.10 10.25 7.19
N PRO A 113 -7.11 9.41 6.91
CA PRO A 113 -7.93 9.57 5.71
C PRO A 113 -8.88 10.77 5.78
N ASP A 114 -9.64 10.87 6.87
CA ASP A 114 -10.56 11.98 7.17
C ASP A 114 -11.02 11.95 8.64
N THR A 115 -11.83 12.93 9.07
CA THR A 115 -12.31 13.00 10.46
C THR A 115 -13.30 11.89 10.80
N ASP A 116 -14.01 11.36 9.81
CA ASP A 116 -14.93 10.23 10.01
C ASP A 116 -14.18 8.93 10.33
N SER A 117 -12.90 8.85 9.95
CA SER A 117 -12.00 7.75 10.27
C SER A 117 -11.48 7.76 11.71
N ILE A 118 -11.76 8.82 12.48
CA ILE A 118 -11.37 8.96 13.88
C ILE A 118 -12.58 8.66 14.77
N LYS A 119 -12.43 7.66 15.65
CA LYS A 119 -13.45 7.25 16.64
C LYS A 119 -12.92 7.44 18.06
N LEU A 120 -13.79 7.90 18.96
CA LEU A 120 -13.57 7.83 20.40
C LEU A 120 -14.42 6.67 20.94
N VAL A 121 -13.78 5.64 21.49
CA VAL A 121 -14.42 4.43 22.02
C VAL A 121 -14.15 4.38 23.51
N GLY A 122 -15.17 4.62 24.34
CA GLY A 122 -14.94 4.94 25.75
C GLY A 122 -14.11 6.22 25.85
N ASP A 123 -12.89 6.11 26.38
CA ASP A 123 -11.92 7.20 26.48
C ASP A 123 -10.70 7.03 25.55
N GLN A 124 -10.71 6.02 24.68
CA GLN A 124 -9.59 5.71 23.78
C GLN A 124 -9.86 6.23 22.37
N VAL A 125 -8.88 6.92 21.79
CA VAL A 125 -8.89 7.25 20.37
C VAL A 125 -8.53 6.00 19.55
N THR A 126 -9.35 5.70 18.55
CA THR A 126 -9.14 4.59 17.61
C THR A 126 -9.41 5.06 16.18
N ILE A 127 -8.53 4.66 15.27
CA ILE A 127 -8.51 5.01 13.86
C ILE A 127 -8.99 3.80 13.07
N ILE A 128 -9.96 4.04 12.19
CA ILE A 128 -10.38 3.09 11.14
C ILE A 128 -9.80 3.57 9.80
N ASN A 129 -9.83 2.72 8.77
CA ASN A 129 -9.35 3.08 7.42
C ASN A 129 -7.86 3.52 7.34
N TRP A 130 -7.03 3.21 8.35
CA TRP A 130 -5.64 3.66 8.47
C TRP A 130 -4.70 3.23 7.33
N SER A 131 -5.12 2.26 6.50
CA SER A 131 -4.39 1.75 5.33
C SER A 131 -4.97 2.23 3.99
N TYR A 132 -5.88 3.19 4.02
CA TYR A 132 -6.62 3.64 2.85
C TYR A 132 -6.71 5.16 2.79
N GLN A 133 -6.91 5.68 1.60
CA GLN A 133 -7.40 7.03 1.36
C GLN A 133 -8.86 6.92 0.94
N LEU A 134 -9.69 7.86 1.37
CA LEU A 134 -11.06 7.96 0.87
C LEU A 134 -11.06 8.68 -0.47
N HIS A 135 -11.83 8.16 -1.43
CA HIS A 135 -12.16 8.92 -2.63
C HIS A 135 -12.80 10.23 -2.19
N LYS A 136 -12.26 11.38 -2.62
CA LYS A 136 -12.82 12.70 -2.32
C LYS A 136 -14.29 12.70 -2.75
N SER A 137 -15.20 12.62 -1.78
CA SER A 137 -16.61 12.85 -2.03
C SER A 137 -16.78 14.32 -2.40
N GLN A 138 -17.49 14.62 -3.49
CA GLN A 138 -17.76 15.99 -3.95
C GLN A 138 -18.47 16.87 -2.89
N ASN A 139 -18.91 16.30 -1.77
CA ASN A 139 -19.54 16.99 -0.65
C ASN A 139 -18.63 17.24 0.57
N GLN A 140 -17.31 17.00 0.49
CA GLN A 140 -16.42 17.47 1.56
C GLN A 140 -16.34 19.00 1.51
N LYS A 141 -17.06 19.67 2.43
CA LYS A 141 -16.77 21.05 2.80
C LYS A 141 -15.27 21.14 3.04
N GLN A 142 -14.56 21.85 2.18
CA GLN A 142 -13.13 22.09 2.29
C GLN A 142 -12.83 22.57 3.70
N GLN A 143 -12.19 21.71 4.50
CA GLN A 143 -11.60 22.12 5.75
C GLN A 143 -10.37 22.95 5.38
N THR A 144 -10.56 24.27 5.29
CA THR A 144 -9.51 25.26 4.97
C THR A 144 -8.61 25.58 6.16
N GLY A 145 -8.50 24.67 7.12
CA GLY A 145 -7.53 24.68 8.22
C GLY A 145 -7.00 23.27 8.40
N GLY A 146 -5.79 23.11 8.97
CA GLY A 146 -5.13 21.81 9.15
C GLY A 146 -6.12 20.71 9.56
N PHE A 147 -6.04 19.57 8.89
CA PHE A 147 -6.96 18.44 9.04
C PHE A 147 -7.22 18.15 10.53
N ALA A 148 -8.44 18.38 11.02
CA ALA A 148 -8.81 18.22 12.44
C ALA A 148 -7.95 18.98 13.48
N GLY A 149 -7.24 20.04 13.08
CA GLY A 149 -6.24 20.71 13.92
C GLY A 149 -4.94 19.90 14.13
N LEU A 150 -4.71 18.89 13.31
CA LEU A 150 -3.50 18.06 13.36
C LEU A 150 -2.33 18.77 12.67
N VAL A 151 -1.15 18.60 13.24
CA VAL A 151 0.10 19.10 12.68
C VAL A 151 0.43 18.26 11.46
N SER A 152 0.68 18.89 10.31
CA SER A 152 1.16 18.18 9.13
C SER A 152 2.45 17.43 9.47
N PRO A 153 2.59 16.15 9.09
CA PRO A 153 3.89 15.47 9.15
C PRO A 153 4.92 16.31 8.39
N PRO A 154 6.21 16.31 8.80
CA PRO A 154 7.24 17.04 8.08
C PRO A 154 7.23 16.66 6.60
N ASP A 155 7.23 17.67 5.72
CA ASP A 155 7.11 17.52 4.27
C ASP A 155 8.12 16.49 3.73
N ILE A 156 7.61 15.35 3.30
CA ILE A 156 8.33 14.45 2.39
C ILE A 156 7.95 14.89 0.98
N PRO A 157 8.91 15.25 0.11
CA PRO A 157 8.63 15.64 -1.26
C PRO A 157 7.79 14.56 -1.94
N GLN A 158 6.59 14.93 -2.41
CA GLN A 158 5.83 14.06 -3.30
C GLN A 158 6.60 13.95 -4.61
N PRO A 159 6.72 12.75 -5.22
CA PRO A 159 7.29 12.64 -6.54
C PRO A 159 6.41 13.43 -7.52
N ILE A 160 7.00 14.45 -8.13
CA ILE A 160 6.40 15.18 -9.23
C ILE A 160 6.30 14.20 -10.40
N ILE A 161 5.09 13.73 -10.69
CA ILE A 161 4.79 13.04 -11.95
C ILE A 161 4.64 14.14 -13.00
N ASN A 162 5.75 14.49 -13.67
CA ASN A 162 5.69 15.27 -14.90
C ASN A 162 5.56 14.28 -16.06
N GLU A 163 4.34 14.12 -16.56
CA GLU A 163 4.12 13.64 -17.93
C GLU A 163 4.18 14.83 -18.89
N GLU A 164 4.80 14.55 -20.03
CA GLU A 164 4.83 15.29 -21.30
C GLU A 164 6.00 16.28 -21.57
N LEU A 165 6.97 15.70 -22.29
CA LEU A 165 7.80 16.23 -23.37
C LEU A 165 7.85 17.76 -23.58
N GLU A 166 9.07 18.30 -23.51
CA GLU A 166 9.54 19.25 -24.52
C GLU A 166 10.98 18.92 -24.92
N VAL A 167 11.16 18.66 -26.20
CA VAL A 167 12.45 18.49 -26.89
C VAL A 167 13.05 19.87 -27.11
N THR A 168 14.21 20.15 -26.53
CA THR A 168 15.12 21.16 -27.08
C THR A 168 16.57 20.75 -26.88
N ASN A 169 17.27 20.63 -28.01
CA ASN A 169 18.71 20.49 -28.12
C ASN A 169 19.45 21.60 -27.36
N GLY A 170 20.52 21.24 -26.66
CA GLY A 170 21.42 22.18 -26.02
C GLY A 170 22.64 21.48 -25.43
N THR A 171 23.64 21.30 -26.27
CA THR A 171 25.00 20.84 -25.95
C THR A 171 25.62 21.61 -24.78
N GLU A 172 26.06 20.92 -23.72
CA GLU A 172 27.20 21.36 -22.89
C GLU A 172 27.78 20.22 -22.02
N THR A 173 28.87 19.65 -22.55
CA THR A 173 30.11 19.22 -21.89
C THR A 173 30.05 18.73 -20.44
N ILE A 174 30.04 17.39 -20.24
CA ILE A 174 30.45 16.76 -18.98
C ILE A 174 31.98 16.67 -18.95
N GLN A 175 32.59 17.42 -18.04
CA GLN A 175 34.02 17.38 -17.75
C GLN A 175 34.27 16.39 -16.60
N ALA A 176 34.91 15.26 -16.91
CA ALA A 176 35.36 14.28 -15.93
C ALA A 176 36.62 14.75 -15.19
N PRO A 177 36.81 14.42 -13.90
CA PRO A 177 38.13 14.40 -13.29
C PRO A 177 38.64 12.97 -13.03
N ALA A 178 39.68 12.64 -13.80
CA ALA A 178 40.87 11.83 -13.55
C ALA A 178 41.01 10.95 -12.27
N SER A 179 41.29 9.65 -12.48
CA SER A 179 42.28 8.85 -11.71
C SER A 179 43.71 9.14 -12.26
N PRO A 180 44.87 8.64 -11.74
CA PRO A 180 45.16 7.61 -10.70
C PRO A 180 46.34 8.03 -9.75
N PRO A 181 47.08 7.12 -9.03
CA PRO A 181 48.12 6.29 -9.68
C PRO A 181 48.27 4.83 -9.16
N ASP A 182 48.78 4.01 -10.07
CA ASP A 182 49.28 2.63 -9.89
C ASP A 182 50.55 2.55 -9.02
N LEU A 183 50.69 1.45 -8.27
CA LEU A 183 51.99 0.92 -7.86
C LEU A 183 52.04 -0.59 -8.18
N ASN A 184 52.93 -0.91 -9.11
CA ASN A 184 53.22 -2.23 -9.64
C ASN A 184 54.49 -2.76 -8.94
N ALA A 185 54.47 -4.00 -8.41
CA ALA A 185 55.68 -4.75 -8.07
C ALA A 185 55.40 -6.27 -8.04
N THR A 186 55.65 -6.90 -9.20
CA THR A 186 56.32 -8.18 -9.48
C THR A 186 56.38 -9.30 -8.41
N GLY A 187 55.95 -10.52 -8.79
CA GLY A 187 55.91 -11.79 -8.01
C GLY A 187 57.27 -12.46 -7.71
N PRO A 188 57.33 -13.79 -7.40
CA PRO A 188 56.73 -14.87 -8.21
C PRO A 188 56.07 -16.04 -7.44
N GLU A 189 55.39 -16.89 -8.23
CA GLU A 189 54.76 -18.19 -7.94
C GLU A 189 55.79 -19.31 -7.60
N PRO A 190 55.37 -20.40 -6.92
CA PRO A 190 55.44 -21.71 -7.59
C PRO A 190 54.27 -22.69 -7.27
N GLN A 191 53.70 -23.28 -8.33
CA GLN A 191 52.95 -24.57 -8.39
C GLN A 191 53.93 -25.78 -8.39
N PRO A 192 53.50 -27.07 -8.56
CA PRO A 192 52.30 -27.83 -8.14
C PRO A 192 52.67 -29.24 -7.57
N ASP A 193 51.71 -30.02 -7.04
CA ASP A 193 51.72 -31.50 -7.23
C ASP A 193 50.36 -32.16 -6.94
N LYS A 194 50.18 -33.35 -7.53
CA LYS A 194 48.93 -33.95 -8.07
C LYS A 194 48.39 -35.13 -7.17
N PRO A 195 47.49 -36.04 -7.61
CA PRO A 195 46.24 -36.39 -6.92
C PRO A 195 46.13 -37.88 -6.47
N VAL A 196 45.10 -38.26 -5.71
CA VAL A 196 44.68 -39.68 -5.55
C VAL A 196 43.15 -39.80 -5.51
N ALA A 197 42.62 -40.63 -6.41
CA ALA A 197 41.25 -41.14 -6.55
C ALA A 197 40.95 -42.19 -5.43
N ASP A 198 39.75 -42.69 -5.14
CA ASP A 198 38.59 -43.11 -5.93
C ASP A 198 37.44 -43.48 -4.92
N PRO A 199 36.26 -44.03 -5.33
CA PRO A 199 34.95 -43.77 -4.69
C PRO A 199 34.29 -45.01 -4.05
N GLU A 200 33.13 -44.86 -3.40
CA GLU A 200 32.03 -45.84 -3.52
C GLU A 200 30.66 -45.23 -3.09
N PRO A 201 29.55 -45.66 -3.71
CA PRO A 201 28.21 -45.09 -3.57
C PRO A 201 27.31 -45.93 -2.67
N ASP A 202 26.19 -45.37 -2.22
CA ASP A 202 24.86 -46.00 -2.30
C ASP A 202 23.85 -45.19 -1.48
N THR A 203 22.84 -44.65 -2.16
CA THR A 203 21.43 -44.78 -1.79
C THR A 203 20.60 -44.10 -2.87
N VAL A 204 20.10 -44.93 -3.77
CA VAL A 204 18.95 -44.63 -4.62
C VAL A 204 17.72 -44.68 -3.73
N ASP A 205 17.00 -43.57 -3.61
CA ASP A 205 15.55 -43.65 -3.44
C ASP A 205 14.85 -42.68 -4.38
N LYS A 206 13.84 -43.24 -5.01
CA LYS A 206 13.19 -42.80 -6.23
C LYS A 206 11.89 -42.11 -5.83
N GLN A 207 11.72 -40.84 -6.16
CA GLN A 207 10.39 -40.26 -6.21
C GLN A 207 10.17 -39.54 -7.54
N THR A 208 9.33 -40.18 -8.33
CA THR A 208 8.79 -39.76 -9.61
C THR A 208 7.99 -38.46 -9.43
N GLU A 209 8.53 -37.33 -9.88
CA GLU A 209 7.72 -36.13 -10.14
C GLU A 209 7.21 -36.16 -11.59
N ALA A 210 5.89 -36.25 -11.73
CA ALA A 210 5.20 -36.00 -12.99
C ALA A 210 5.33 -34.51 -13.37
N PRO A 211 5.44 -34.17 -14.66
CA PRO A 211 5.68 -32.79 -15.08
C PRO A 211 4.46 -31.91 -14.80
N VAL A 212 4.62 -30.93 -13.91
CA VAL A 212 3.70 -29.80 -13.77
C VAL A 212 3.80 -28.98 -15.06
N SER A 213 2.78 -29.13 -15.90
CA SER A 213 2.50 -28.33 -17.10
C SER A 213 2.43 -26.82 -16.76
N ARG A 214 3.59 -26.17 -16.69
CA ARG A 214 3.73 -24.72 -16.89
C ARG A 214 3.92 -24.48 -18.38
N GLY A 215 2.81 -24.27 -19.08
CA GLY A 215 2.85 -24.05 -20.52
C GLY A 215 1.54 -23.53 -21.11
N VAL A 216 0.70 -22.85 -20.32
CA VAL A 216 -0.47 -22.14 -20.88
C VAL A 216 -0.11 -20.67 -20.96
N LEU A 217 0.79 -20.32 -21.88
CA LEU A 217 0.99 -18.96 -22.42
C LEU A 217 2.08 -19.07 -23.48
N TYR A 218 1.66 -19.29 -24.73
CA TYR A 218 2.26 -18.82 -25.99
C TYR A 218 1.69 -19.61 -27.18
N ASN A 219 0.37 -19.86 -27.19
CA ASN A 219 -0.29 -20.25 -28.43
C ASN A 219 -0.87 -18.99 -29.09
N LYS A 220 -0.33 -18.58 -30.24
CA LYS A 220 -0.85 -17.43 -31.02
C LYS A 220 -2.35 -17.57 -31.31
N TRP A 221 -2.86 -18.80 -31.40
CA TRP A 221 -4.28 -19.07 -31.59
C TRP A 221 -5.14 -18.72 -30.37
N PHE A 222 -4.63 -18.85 -29.15
CA PHE A 222 -5.36 -18.44 -27.95
C PHE A 222 -5.62 -16.93 -27.95
N TRP A 223 -4.58 -16.14 -28.26
CA TRP A 223 -4.69 -14.69 -28.36
C TRP A 223 -5.56 -14.24 -29.54
N LEU A 224 -5.54 -14.97 -30.66
CA LEU A 224 -6.44 -14.69 -31.78
C LEU A 224 -7.91 -14.91 -31.38
N VAL A 225 -8.22 -15.99 -30.65
CA VAL A 225 -9.58 -16.25 -30.14
C VAL A 225 -10.01 -15.17 -29.15
N VAL A 226 -9.14 -14.79 -28.20
CA VAL A 226 -9.44 -13.70 -27.25
C VAL A 226 -9.68 -12.38 -27.98
N PHE A 227 -8.85 -12.04 -28.96
CA PHE A 227 -9.01 -10.83 -29.77
C PHE A 227 -10.34 -10.84 -30.55
N LEU A 228 -10.69 -11.97 -31.16
CA LEU A 228 -11.92 -12.11 -31.93
C LEU A 228 -13.16 -12.02 -31.02
N CYS A 229 -13.11 -12.60 -29.81
CA CYS A 229 -14.15 -12.43 -28.79
C CYS A 229 -14.30 -10.96 -28.36
N LEU A 230 -13.20 -10.25 -28.11
CA LEU A 230 -13.24 -8.82 -27.76
C LEU A 230 -13.77 -7.94 -28.89
N LEU A 231 -13.45 -8.29 -30.15
CA LEU A 231 -13.95 -7.58 -31.33
C LEU A 231 -15.46 -7.76 -31.47
N VAL A 232 -15.98 -8.99 -31.33
CA VAL A 232 -17.42 -9.26 -31.33
C VAL A 232 -18.11 -8.53 -30.18
N PHE A 233 -17.51 -8.52 -28.98
CA PHE A 233 -18.07 -7.82 -27.83
C PHE A 233 -18.14 -6.29 -28.06
N ASN A 234 -17.12 -5.69 -28.66
CA ASN A 234 -17.14 -4.27 -29.05
C ASN A 234 -18.20 -3.98 -30.12
N LEU A 235 -18.37 -4.87 -31.12
CA LEU A 235 -19.42 -4.71 -32.12
C LEU A 235 -20.82 -4.82 -31.52
N LEU A 236 -21.04 -5.71 -30.54
CA LEU A 236 -22.30 -5.80 -29.81
C LEU A 236 -22.57 -4.53 -28.98
N MET A 237 -21.57 -4.04 -28.25
CA MET A 237 -21.67 -2.77 -27.53
C MET A 237 -21.96 -1.58 -28.45
N MET A 238 -21.35 -1.54 -29.64
CA MET A 238 -21.57 -0.50 -30.64
C MET A 238 -22.97 -0.59 -31.27
N LYS A 239 -23.48 -1.81 -31.48
CA LYS A 239 -24.85 -2.06 -31.93
C LYS A 239 -25.88 -1.64 -30.87
N ASP A 240 -25.60 -1.87 -29.59
CA ASP A 240 -26.48 -1.48 -28.49
C ASP A 240 -26.42 0.04 -28.19
N ALA A 241 -25.31 0.70 -28.50
CA ALA A 241 -25.20 2.15 -28.46
C ALA A 241 -26.04 2.84 -29.57
N CYS A 242 -26.22 2.20 -30.72
CA CYS A 242 -27.12 2.64 -31.79
C CYS A 242 -28.59 2.27 -31.50
N GLY A 243 -29.16 2.79 -30.40
CA GLY A 243 -30.53 2.41 -30.04
C GLY A 243 -31.23 3.25 -28.97
N ILE A 244 -30.56 4.20 -28.33
CA ILE A 244 -31.20 5.01 -27.28
C ILE A 244 -31.80 6.28 -27.91
N ARG A 245 -33.02 6.15 -28.44
CA ARG A 245 -33.91 7.29 -28.70
C ARG A 245 -34.33 7.91 -27.36
N ASN A 246 -33.52 8.83 -26.83
CA ASN A 246 -33.91 9.99 -25.99
C ASN A 246 -32.75 10.71 -25.26
N ILE A 247 -31.48 10.55 -25.69
CA ILE A 247 -30.38 11.32 -25.10
C ILE A 247 -29.93 12.39 -26.09
N PRO A 248 -30.17 13.70 -25.84
CA PRO A 248 -29.93 14.76 -26.82
C PRO A 248 -28.45 15.12 -27.05
N PHE A 249 -27.48 14.35 -26.54
CA PHE A 249 -26.05 14.67 -26.63
C PHE A 249 -25.19 13.63 -27.36
N LEU A 250 -25.76 12.56 -27.92
CA LEU A 250 -25.01 11.59 -28.70
C LEU A 250 -25.70 11.31 -30.04
N TYR A 251 -25.54 12.25 -30.98
CA TYR A 251 -25.67 11.98 -32.41
C TYR A 251 -24.29 11.66 -32.95
N PHE A 252 -23.89 10.39 -32.88
CA PHE A 252 -22.83 9.86 -33.74
C PHE A 252 -23.41 8.64 -34.46
N CYS A 253 -23.74 8.86 -35.73
CA CYS A 253 -23.68 7.83 -36.76
C CYS A 253 -22.38 8.07 -37.53
#